data_AF-A4T7M8-F1
#
_entry.id   AF-A4T7M8-F1
#
_cell.length_a   1.000
_cell.length_b   1.000
_cell.length_c   1.000
_cell.angle_alpha   90.00
_cell.angle_beta   90.00
_cell.angle_gamma   90.00
#
_symmetry.space_group_name_H-M   'P 1'
#
loop_
_entity.id
_entity.type
_entity.pdbx_description
1 polymer ?
#
loop_
_entity_poly.entity_id
_entity_poly.type
_entity_poly.pdbx_seq_one_letter_code
_entity_poly.pdbx_strand_id
1 'polypeptide(L)'
;MVNGRDPDAAHEAAQRIPGALAHPGSPADPAVADALIDICVREFGRIDILINCAGTAEPRGSSILNVTSAQFRELLDAHLGTTFETCRAAAPVMVAQGGGAIVNTGSFAFLGDYGGTGYPAGKGAVNSLTLAIAAELAEHGVRANVVCPGAKTRLSTGPEYESHITELNRRGLLDDVSFQGALDAAPPEYVAPTYAYLASDLATQVTGQIFIAAGGFVGRFERQTPSLVAYRGHDDEPPWTVEEIAAQVR
;
A
#
# COMPACT_ATOMS: atom_id res chain seq x y z
N MET A 1 -11.38 -16.09 -2.33
CA MET A 1 -10.33 -16.33 -3.34
C MET A 1 -8.98 -15.92 -2.77
N VAL A 2 -7.91 -16.67 -3.05
CA VAL A 2 -6.53 -16.33 -2.70
C VAL A 2 -5.70 -16.28 -3.98
N ASN A 3 -4.87 -15.24 -4.16
CA ASN A 3 -4.00 -15.08 -5.31
C ASN A 3 -2.55 -14.88 -4.88
N GLY A 4 -1.63 -15.27 -5.75
CA GLY A 4 -0.21 -15.01 -5.66
C GLY A 4 0.51 -15.52 -6.90
N ARG A 5 1.70 -14.96 -7.19
CA ARG A 5 2.52 -15.39 -8.32
C ARG A 5 3.05 -16.81 -8.18
N ASP A 6 3.28 -17.24 -6.95
CA ASP A 6 3.75 -18.59 -6.62
C ASP A 6 2.52 -19.51 -6.45
N PRO A 7 2.34 -20.52 -7.32
CA PRO A 7 1.19 -21.41 -7.24
C PRO A 7 1.14 -22.20 -5.93
N ASP A 8 2.26 -22.72 -5.45
CA ASP A 8 2.28 -23.57 -4.27
C ASP A 8 1.90 -22.75 -3.03
N ALA A 9 2.47 -21.55 -2.89
CA ALA A 9 2.15 -20.64 -1.80
C ALA A 9 0.66 -20.21 -1.82
N ALA A 10 0.10 -19.96 -3.01
CA ALA A 10 -1.31 -19.59 -3.14
C ALA A 10 -2.25 -20.74 -2.75
N HIS A 11 -1.96 -21.97 -3.19
CA HIS A 11 -2.73 -23.16 -2.83
C HIS A 11 -2.61 -23.47 -1.33
N GLU A 12 -1.40 -23.42 -0.76
CA GLU A 12 -1.16 -23.65 0.66
C GLU A 12 -1.90 -22.64 1.55
N ALA A 13 -1.93 -21.36 1.12
CA ALA A 13 -2.70 -20.34 1.82
C ALA A 13 -4.21 -20.60 1.72
N ALA A 14 -4.73 -20.99 0.56
CA ALA A 14 -6.15 -21.32 0.40
C ALA A 14 -6.57 -22.55 1.23
N GLN A 15 -5.72 -23.58 1.32
CA GLN A 15 -5.99 -24.79 2.13
C GLN A 15 -6.21 -24.51 3.62
N ARG A 16 -5.65 -23.41 4.13
CA ARG A 16 -5.81 -22.98 5.52
C ARG A 16 -7.14 -22.29 5.79
N ILE A 17 -7.92 -21.98 4.75
CA ILE A 17 -9.19 -21.24 4.85
C ILE A 17 -10.31 -22.13 4.31
N PRO A 18 -11.26 -22.59 5.16
CA PRO A 18 -12.36 -23.44 4.71
C PRO A 18 -13.14 -22.81 3.55
N GLY A 19 -13.27 -23.55 2.45
CA GLY A 19 -14.00 -23.10 1.26
C GLY A 19 -13.27 -22.07 0.39
N ALA A 20 -12.03 -21.69 0.70
CA ALA A 20 -11.26 -20.81 -0.16
C ALA A 20 -10.73 -21.56 -1.39
N LEU A 21 -10.68 -20.84 -2.51
CA LEU A 21 -10.06 -21.28 -3.76
C LEU A 21 -8.83 -20.43 -4.05
N ALA A 22 -7.82 -21.04 -4.67
CA ALA A 22 -6.63 -20.35 -5.16
C ALA A 22 -6.74 -20.08 -6.66
N HIS A 23 -6.29 -18.90 -7.08
CA HIS A 23 -6.06 -18.57 -8.49
C HIS A 23 -4.66 -17.97 -8.63
N PRO A 24 -3.64 -18.79 -8.92
CA PRO A 24 -2.27 -18.32 -9.07
C PRO A 24 -2.06 -17.48 -10.34
N GLY A 25 -1.10 -16.57 -10.28
CA GLY A 25 -0.72 -15.69 -11.38
C GLY A 25 -0.30 -14.32 -10.86
N SER A 26 0.35 -13.52 -11.70
CA SER A 26 0.65 -12.13 -11.34
C SER A 26 -0.63 -11.31 -11.36
N PRO A 27 -1.09 -10.75 -10.24
CA PRO A 27 -2.26 -9.87 -10.24
C PRO A 27 -2.02 -8.54 -10.97
N ALA A 28 -0.78 -8.25 -11.40
CA ALA A 28 -0.50 -7.13 -12.30
C ALA A 28 -0.78 -7.45 -13.78
N ASP A 29 -1.02 -8.73 -14.12
CA ASP A 29 -1.57 -9.10 -15.42
C ASP A 29 -3.09 -8.87 -15.39
N PRO A 30 -3.63 -8.01 -16.26
CA PRO A 30 -5.07 -7.71 -16.30
C PRO A 30 -5.92 -8.97 -16.49
N ALA A 31 -5.46 -9.96 -17.27
CA ALA A 31 -6.21 -11.19 -17.50
C ALA A 31 -6.29 -12.07 -16.23
N VAL A 32 -5.24 -12.07 -15.41
CA VAL A 32 -5.24 -12.76 -14.10
C VAL A 32 -6.14 -12.04 -13.12
N ALA A 33 -6.11 -10.70 -13.09
CA ALA A 33 -6.98 -9.92 -12.23
C ALA A 33 -8.47 -10.09 -12.60
N ASP A 34 -8.80 -10.01 -13.88
CA ASP A 34 -10.17 -10.23 -14.36
C ASP A 34 -10.65 -11.65 -14.01
N ALA A 35 -9.85 -12.68 -14.30
CA ALA A 35 -10.19 -14.06 -13.97
C ALA A 35 -10.34 -14.29 -12.45
N LEU A 36 -9.49 -13.67 -11.62
CA LEU A 36 -9.59 -13.77 -10.15
C LEU A 36 -10.96 -13.28 -9.65
N ILE A 37 -11.41 -12.12 -10.15
CA ILE A 37 -12.69 -11.50 -9.79
C ILE A 37 -13.85 -12.31 -10.36
N ASP A 38 -13.79 -12.73 -11.62
CA ASP A 38 -14.83 -13.54 -12.27
C ASP A 38 -15.04 -14.88 -11.58
N ILE A 39 -13.95 -15.57 -11.20
CA ILE A 39 -14.03 -16.81 -10.42
C ILE A 39 -14.67 -16.51 -9.06
N CYS A 40 -14.29 -15.42 -8.40
CA CYS A 40 -14.89 -15.05 -7.11
C CYS A 40 -16.41 -14.89 -7.22
N VAL A 41 -16.88 -14.12 -8.20
CA VAL A 41 -18.32 -13.89 -8.43
C VAL A 41 -19.03 -15.18 -8.82
N ARG A 42 -18.44 -16.00 -9.69
CA ARG A 42 -19.06 -17.25 -10.14
C ARG A 42 -19.22 -18.26 -9.00
N GLU A 43 -18.21 -18.42 -8.14
CA GLU A 43 -18.19 -19.45 -7.10
C GLU A 43 -18.88 -18.98 -5.81
N PHE A 44 -18.80 -17.69 -5.47
CA PHE A 44 -19.32 -17.14 -4.21
C PHE A 44 -20.49 -16.16 -4.38
N GLY A 45 -20.85 -15.80 -5.61
CA GLY A 45 -22.01 -14.98 -5.95
C GLY A 45 -21.82 -13.47 -5.79
N ARG A 46 -20.77 -13.02 -5.07
CA ARG A 46 -20.50 -11.59 -4.79
C ARG A 46 -19.05 -11.34 -4.40
N ILE A 47 -18.66 -10.07 -4.33
CA ILE A 47 -17.38 -9.62 -3.79
C ILE A 47 -17.62 -8.53 -2.74
N ASP A 48 -17.46 -8.87 -1.46
CA ASP A 48 -17.62 -7.92 -0.36
C ASP A 48 -16.32 -7.19 -0.01
N ILE A 49 -15.20 -7.92 -0.11
CA ILE A 49 -13.90 -7.48 0.40
C ILE A 49 -12.83 -7.77 -0.65
N LEU A 50 -11.98 -6.78 -0.92
CA LEU A 50 -10.73 -6.93 -1.65
C LEU A 50 -9.56 -6.51 -0.75
N ILE A 51 -8.61 -7.41 -0.53
CA ILE A 51 -7.37 -7.11 0.21
C ILE A 51 -6.18 -7.27 -0.72
N ASN A 52 -5.48 -6.18 -0.99
CA ASN A 52 -4.27 -6.18 -1.81
C ASN A 52 -3.02 -6.14 -0.93
N CYS A 53 -2.47 -7.33 -0.62
CA CYS A 53 -1.29 -7.47 0.23
C CYS A 53 -0.03 -7.99 -0.47
N ALA A 54 -0.11 -8.32 -1.76
CA ALA A 54 1.04 -8.80 -2.52
C ALA A 54 2.10 -7.70 -2.76
N GLY A 55 3.36 -8.12 -2.86
CA GLY A 55 4.49 -7.23 -3.14
C GLY A 55 5.82 -7.96 -3.08
N THR A 56 6.87 -7.29 -3.57
CA THR A 56 8.27 -7.73 -3.51
C THR A 56 9.13 -6.78 -2.69
N ALA A 57 10.33 -7.21 -2.32
CA ALA A 57 11.32 -6.32 -1.72
C ALA A 57 12.06 -5.53 -2.80
N GLU A 58 12.52 -4.34 -2.45
CA GLU A 58 13.55 -3.64 -3.23
C GLU A 58 14.84 -4.50 -3.27
N PRO A 59 15.53 -4.59 -4.42
CA PRO A 59 16.86 -5.19 -4.48
C PRO A 59 17.86 -4.50 -3.54
N ARG A 60 18.70 -5.27 -2.87
CA ARG A 60 19.71 -4.74 -1.94
C ARG A 60 20.64 -3.74 -2.64
N GLY A 61 20.86 -2.59 -2.01
CA GLY A 61 21.75 -1.55 -2.53
C GLY A 61 21.17 -0.78 -3.71
N SER A 62 19.92 -1.05 -4.09
CA SER A 62 19.19 -0.24 -5.05
C SER A 62 19.04 1.19 -4.53
N SER A 63 19.21 2.12 -5.45
CA SER A 63 19.18 3.57 -5.25
C SER A 63 18.86 4.21 -6.59
N ILE A 64 18.38 5.45 -6.57
CA ILE A 64 18.20 6.25 -7.79
C ILE A 64 19.48 6.32 -8.65
N LEU A 65 20.65 6.14 -8.03
CA LEU A 65 21.95 6.14 -8.70
C LEU A 65 22.22 4.91 -9.57
N ASN A 66 21.56 3.77 -9.30
CA ASN A 66 21.90 2.49 -9.92
C ASN A 66 20.70 1.60 -10.30
N VAL A 67 19.49 1.94 -9.87
CA VAL A 67 18.27 1.23 -10.25
C VAL A 67 18.07 1.35 -11.76
N THR A 68 17.87 0.21 -12.43
CA THR A 68 17.59 0.20 -13.86
C THR A 68 16.11 0.48 -14.12
N SER A 69 15.76 1.01 -15.30
CA SER A 69 14.37 1.21 -15.69
C SER A 69 13.56 -0.10 -15.72
N ALA A 70 14.20 -1.24 -15.92
CA ALA A 70 13.55 -2.55 -15.86
C ALA A 70 13.16 -2.92 -14.42
N GLN A 71 14.12 -2.83 -13.49
CA GLN A 71 13.89 -3.08 -12.06
C GLN A 71 12.84 -2.12 -11.48
N PHE A 72 12.92 -0.84 -11.82
CA PHE A 72 11.94 0.15 -11.36
C PHE A 72 10.52 -0.18 -11.83
N ARG A 73 10.36 -0.55 -13.12
CA ARG A 73 9.06 -0.98 -13.66
C ARG A 73 8.56 -2.24 -12.99
N GLU A 74 9.42 -3.23 -12.76
CA GLU A 74 9.04 -4.46 -12.06
C GLU A 74 8.55 -4.19 -10.62
N LEU A 75 9.22 -3.28 -9.89
CA LEU A 75 8.79 -2.88 -8.55
C LEU A 75 7.45 -2.13 -8.56
N LEU A 76 7.26 -1.22 -9.51
CA LEU A 76 5.96 -0.56 -9.67
C LEU A 76 4.85 -1.55 -10.04
N ASP A 77 5.12 -2.49 -10.94
CA ASP A 77 4.17 -3.51 -11.37
C ASP A 77 3.76 -4.43 -10.22
N ALA A 78 4.74 -4.90 -9.42
CA ALA A 78 4.53 -5.76 -8.27
C ALA A 78 3.77 -5.10 -7.10
N HIS A 79 3.65 -3.77 -7.08
CA HIS A 79 2.94 -3.03 -6.04
C HIS A 79 1.71 -2.29 -6.58
N LEU A 80 1.96 -1.28 -7.41
CA LEU A 80 0.93 -0.43 -7.99
C LEU A 80 0.14 -1.18 -9.06
N GLY A 81 0.80 -1.84 -10.01
CA GLY A 81 0.14 -2.58 -11.09
C GLY A 81 -0.82 -3.63 -10.54
N THR A 82 -0.32 -4.46 -9.63
CA THR A 82 -1.11 -5.44 -8.86
C THR A 82 -2.34 -4.83 -8.17
N THR A 83 -2.16 -3.72 -7.46
CA THR A 83 -3.26 -3.07 -6.73
C THR A 83 -4.26 -2.44 -7.69
N PHE A 84 -3.77 -1.83 -8.76
CA PHE A 84 -4.60 -1.18 -9.78
C PHE A 84 -5.47 -2.19 -10.51
N GLU A 85 -4.91 -3.26 -11.06
CA GLU A 85 -5.66 -4.21 -11.88
C GLU A 85 -6.75 -4.94 -11.08
N THR A 86 -6.45 -5.33 -9.85
CA THR A 86 -7.44 -5.96 -8.95
C THR A 86 -8.54 -4.98 -8.53
N CYS A 87 -8.20 -3.71 -8.22
CA CYS A 87 -9.21 -2.69 -7.92
C CYS A 87 -10.07 -2.39 -9.16
N ARG A 88 -9.46 -2.26 -10.34
CA ARG A 88 -10.15 -2.04 -11.63
C ARG A 88 -11.17 -3.14 -11.89
N ALA A 89 -10.80 -4.39 -11.67
CA ALA A 89 -11.69 -5.54 -11.89
C ALA A 89 -12.79 -5.64 -10.82
N ALA A 90 -12.48 -5.40 -9.53
CA ALA A 90 -13.43 -5.57 -8.43
C ALA A 90 -14.42 -4.41 -8.25
N ALA A 91 -13.97 -3.16 -8.47
CA ALA A 91 -14.77 -1.97 -8.17
C ALA A 91 -16.12 -1.92 -8.89
N PRO A 92 -16.23 -2.20 -10.21
CA PRO A 92 -17.52 -2.22 -10.89
C PRO A 92 -18.50 -3.23 -10.29
N VAL A 93 -18.01 -4.40 -9.86
CA VAL A 93 -18.82 -5.42 -9.19
C VAL A 93 -19.32 -4.90 -7.84
N MET A 94 -18.44 -4.33 -7.02
CA MET A 94 -18.80 -3.76 -5.72
C MET A 94 -19.85 -2.63 -5.86
N VAL A 95 -19.67 -1.74 -6.83
CA VAL A 95 -20.62 -0.65 -7.12
C VAL A 95 -21.99 -1.22 -7.54
N ALA A 96 -22.02 -2.21 -8.43
CA ALA A 96 -23.27 -2.86 -8.85
C ALA A 96 -24.00 -3.57 -7.70
N GLN A 97 -23.26 -4.05 -6.68
CA GLN A 97 -23.81 -4.63 -5.46
C GLN A 97 -24.24 -3.59 -4.41
N GLY A 98 -23.92 -2.31 -4.62
CA GLY A 98 -24.23 -1.22 -3.69
C GLY A 98 -23.25 -1.05 -2.53
N GLY A 99 -22.05 -1.63 -2.62
CA GLY A 99 -20.99 -1.42 -1.63
C GLY A 99 -19.92 -2.50 -1.61
N GLY A 100 -18.87 -2.22 -0.83
CA GLY A 100 -17.74 -3.11 -0.63
C GLY A 100 -16.61 -2.46 0.17
N ALA A 101 -15.61 -3.25 0.56
CA ALA A 101 -14.44 -2.77 1.29
C ALA A 101 -13.14 -3.18 0.59
N ILE A 102 -12.33 -2.18 0.21
CA ILE A 102 -11.00 -2.35 -0.36
C ILE A 102 -9.98 -1.96 0.71
N VAL A 103 -9.06 -2.87 1.02
CA VAL A 103 -7.94 -2.62 1.93
C VAL A 103 -6.63 -2.90 1.19
N ASN A 104 -5.89 -1.83 0.89
CA ASN A 104 -4.62 -1.91 0.17
C ASN A 104 -3.44 -1.85 1.14
N THR A 105 -2.35 -2.54 0.82
CA THR A 105 -1.15 -2.56 1.66
C THR A 105 -0.13 -1.53 1.20
N GLY A 106 0.00 -0.45 1.96
CA GLY A 106 1.08 0.53 1.86
C GLY A 106 2.36 0.04 2.55
N SER A 107 3.22 0.98 2.93
CA SER A 107 4.42 0.73 3.75
C SER A 107 4.94 2.06 4.25
N PHE A 108 5.47 2.11 5.47
CA PHE A 108 6.10 3.33 6.04
C PHE A 108 7.18 3.92 5.11
N ALA A 109 7.81 3.07 4.29
CA ALA A 109 8.78 3.44 3.27
C ALA A 109 8.31 4.52 2.28
N PHE A 110 7.00 4.77 2.12
CA PHE A 110 6.52 5.86 1.27
C PHE A 110 7.03 7.24 1.72
N LEU A 111 7.48 7.37 2.98
CA LEU A 111 8.12 8.58 3.51
C LEU A 111 9.56 8.79 3.01
N GLY A 112 10.15 7.77 2.37
CA GLY A 112 11.51 7.84 1.79
C GLY A 112 12.64 7.48 2.76
N ASP A 113 12.32 7.00 3.96
CA ASP A 113 13.24 6.63 5.04
C ASP A 113 13.83 5.21 4.92
N TYR A 114 13.20 4.34 4.14
CA TYR A 114 13.61 2.93 3.99
C TYR A 114 14.60 2.65 2.85
N GLY A 115 15.14 3.70 2.22
CA GLY A 115 15.99 3.57 1.03
C GLY A 115 15.27 2.95 -0.17
N GLY A 116 16.03 2.67 -1.23
CA GLY A 116 15.45 2.21 -2.50
C GLY A 116 14.76 3.31 -3.29
N THR A 117 14.19 2.97 -4.44
CA THR A 117 13.48 3.94 -5.28
C THR A 117 12.16 3.37 -5.78
N GLY A 118 12.12 2.10 -6.18
CA GLY A 118 10.90 1.51 -6.75
C GLY A 118 9.87 1.13 -5.69
N TYR A 119 10.29 0.48 -4.61
CA TYR A 119 9.44 0.09 -3.48
C TYR A 119 8.78 1.31 -2.79
N PRO A 120 9.51 2.35 -2.33
CA PRO A 120 8.88 3.50 -1.70
C PRO A 120 7.95 4.25 -2.67
N ALA A 121 8.35 4.40 -3.95
CA ALA A 121 7.51 5.01 -4.98
C ALA A 121 6.22 4.19 -5.23
N GLY A 122 6.34 2.86 -5.36
CA GLY A 122 5.21 1.97 -5.58
C GLY A 122 4.24 1.97 -4.40
N LYS A 123 4.74 1.93 -3.16
CA LYS A 123 3.89 1.99 -1.96
C LYS A 123 3.26 3.37 -1.75
N GLY A 124 3.97 4.46 -2.07
CA GLY A 124 3.37 5.79 -2.12
C GLY A 124 2.29 5.92 -3.20
N ALA A 125 2.49 5.31 -4.37
CA ALA A 125 1.49 5.29 -5.43
C ALA A 125 0.25 4.48 -5.04
N VAL A 126 0.40 3.35 -4.35
CA VAL A 126 -0.72 2.60 -3.76
C VAL A 126 -1.52 3.48 -2.80
N ASN A 127 -0.85 4.28 -1.96
CA ASN A 127 -1.54 5.20 -1.07
C ASN A 127 -2.38 6.22 -1.85
N SER A 128 -1.78 6.89 -2.84
CA SER A 128 -2.46 7.87 -3.68
C SER A 128 -3.65 7.27 -4.45
N LEU A 129 -3.44 6.12 -5.09
CA LEU A 129 -4.50 5.37 -5.78
C LEU A 129 -5.67 5.05 -4.86
N THR A 130 -5.38 4.61 -3.63
CA THR A 130 -6.42 4.27 -2.65
C THR A 130 -7.24 5.49 -2.23
N LEU A 131 -6.60 6.65 -2.06
CA LEU A 131 -7.30 7.90 -1.76
C LEU A 131 -8.20 8.35 -2.92
N ALA A 132 -7.76 8.17 -4.16
CA ALA A 132 -8.58 8.45 -5.35
C ALA A 132 -9.81 7.53 -5.42
N ILE A 133 -9.61 6.21 -5.30
CA ILE A 133 -10.70 5.22 -5.27
C ILE A 133 -11.70 5.54 -4.15
N ALA A 134 -11.21 5.88 -2.95
CA ALA A 134 -12.06 6.24 -1.83
C ALA A 134 -12.93 7.48 -2.11
N ALA A 135 -12.36 8.50 -2.74
CA ALA A 135 -13.09 9.72 -3.09
C ALA A 135 -14.13 9.47 -4.19
N GLU A 136 -13.76 8.73 -5.23
CA GLU A 136 -14.64 8.43 -6.38
C GLU A 136 -15.79 7.50 -6.00
N LEU A 137 -15.53 6.45 -5.23
CA LEU A 137 -16.54 5.41 -4.97
C LEU A 137 -17.34 5.63 -3.67
N ALA A 138 -17.09 6.73 -2.95
CA ALA A 138 -17.81 7.08 -1.72
C ALA A 138 -19.32 7.18 -1.97
N GLU A 139 -19.75 7.75 -3.10
CA GLU A 139 -21.17 7.88 -3.47
C GLU A 139 -21.83 6.53 -3.78
N HIS A 140 -21.04 5.48 -4.01
CA HIS A 140 -21.48 4.13 -4.31
C HIS A 140 -21.39 3.17 -3.11
N GLY A 141 -21.07 3.68 -1.92
CA GLY A 141 -20.97 2.86 -0.70
C GLY A 141 -19.73 1.94 -0.67
N VAL A 142 -18.76 2.14 -1.56
CA VAL A 142 -17.50 1.39 -1.56
C VAL A 142 -16.45 2.16 -0.77
N ARG A 143 -15.87 1.52 0.23
CA ARG A 143 -14.82 2.11 1.06
C ARG A 143 -13.46 1.61 0.61
N ALA A 144 -12.49 2.49 0.47
CA ALA A 144 -11.09 2.11 0.27
C ALA A 144 -10.20 2.71 1.36
N ASN A 145 -9.29 1.91 1.93
CA ASN A 145 -8.33 2.33 2.96
C ASN A 145 -6.97 1.64 2.78
N VAL A 146 -5.95 2.19 3.41
CA VAL A 146 -4.58 1.65 3.39
C VAL A 146 -4.18 1.16 4.78
N VAL A 147 -3.43 0.06 4.83
CA VAL A 147 -2.64 -0.34 6.00
C VAL A 147 -1.15 -0.34 5.62
N CYS A 148 -0.33 0.35 6.40
CA CYS A 148 1.13 0.30 6.41
C CYS A 148 1.58 -0.66 7.53
N PRO A 149 1.88 -1.92 7.21
CA PRO A 149 2.15 -2.94 8.22
C PRO A 149 3.60 -2.91 8.70
N GLY A 150 3.81 -3.06 10.02
CA GLY A 150 5.08 -3.47 10.61
C GLY A 150 4.96 -4.91 11.12
N ALA A 151 5.41 -5.88 10.32
CA ALA A 151 5.32 -7.30 10.65
C ALA A 151 6.55 -8.07 10.19
N LYS A 152 6.92 -9.10 10.96
CA LYS A 152 7.87 -10.14 10.52
C LYS A 152 7.22 -11.00 9.45
N THR A 153 7.74 -10.89 8.24
CA THR A 153 7.30 -11.65 7.05
C THR A 153 8.53 -12.21 6.34
N ARG A 154 8.32 -12.99 5.27
CA ARG A 154 9.43 -13.41 4.38
C ARG A 154 10.22 -12.24 3.80
N LEU A 155 9.62 -11.05 3.69
CA LEU A 155 10.29 -9.84 3.18
C LEU A 155 11.09 -9.08 4.26
N SER A 156 10.86 -9.37 5.53
CA SER A 156 11.35 -8.59 6.67
C SER A 156 11.99 -9.45 7.77
N THR A 157 12.60 -10.57 7.37
CA THR A 157 13.25 -11.52 8.28
C THR A 157 14.57 -12.01 7.67
N GLY A 158 15.56 -12.26 8.52
CA GLY A 158 16.82 -12.91 8.15
C GLY A 158 18.04 -11.97 8.19
N PRO A 159 19.26 -12.54 8.17
CA PRO A 159 20.50 -11.78 8.34
C PRO A 159 20.69 -10.66 7.30
N GLU A 160 20.25 -10.89 6.07
CA GLU A 160 20.34 -9.91 4.99
C GLU A 160 19.46 -8.69 5.24
N TYR A 161 18.24 -8.92 5.75
CA TYR A 161 17.31 -7.85 6.13
C TYR A 161 17.87 -7.05 7.31
N GLU A 162 18.32 -7.72 8.37
CA GLU A 162 18.89 -7.06 9.55
C GLU A 162 20.12 -6.20 9.20
N SER A 163 21.01 -6.72 8.35
CA SER A 163 22.16 -5.97 7.84
C SER A 163 21.74 -4.74 7.04
N HIS A 164 20.70 -4.86 6.21
CA HIS A 164 20.19 -3.75 5.43
C HIS A 164 19.60 -2.65 6.32
N ILE A 165 18.76 -3.01 7.30
CA ILE A 165 18.16 -2.08 8.27
C ILE A 165 19.23 -1.35 9.09
N THR A 166 20.26 -2.08 9.52
CA THR A 166 21.42 -1.49 10.23
C THR A 166 22.15 -0.46 9.37
N GLU A 167 22.35 -0.75 8.08
CA GLU A 167 22.98 0.20 7.16
C GLU A 167 22.13 1.45 6.91
N LEU A 168 20.80 1.32 6.82
CA LEU A 168 19.90 2.47 6.68
C LEU A 168 19.97 3.41 7.88
N ASN A 169 19.95 2.87 9.10
CA ASN A 169 20.10 3.67 10.32
C ASN A 169 21.48 4.33 10.38
N ARG A 170 22.56 3.59 10.07
CA ARG A 170 23.93 4.15 10.00
C ARG A 170 24.06 5.33 9.01
N ARG A 171 23.29 5.30 7.92
CA ARG A 171 23.25 6.36 6.90
C ARG A 171 22.33 7.53 7.28
N GLY A 172 21.63 7.47 8.41
CA GLY A 172 20.67 8.48 8.85
C GLY A 172 19.38 8.50 8.04
N LEU A 173 19.08 7.44 7.29
CA LEU A 173 17.83 7.32 6.53
C LEU A 173 16.69 6.82 7.41
N LEU A 174 17.00 5.97 8.39
CA LEU A 174 16.05 5.38 9.31
C LEU A 174 16.33 5.87 10.74
N ASP A 175 15.36 6.54 11.36
CA ASP A 175 15.49 6.98 12.75
C ASP A 175 15.54 5.79 13.73
N ASP A 176 15.95 6.07 14.98
CA ASP A 176 16.17 5.02 15.98
C ASP A 176 14.89 4.25 16.33
N VAL A 177 13.73 4.91 16.31
CA VAL A 177 12.44 4.27 16.62
C VAL A 177 12.06 3.29 15.52
N SER A 178 12.16 3.72 14.27
CA SER A 178 11.87 2.94 13.08
C SER A 178 12.88 1.81 12.90
N PHE A 179 14.15 2.03 13.25
CA PHE A 179 15.20 1.02 13.28
C PHE A 179 14.87 -0.10 14.27
N GLN A 180 14.53 0.23 15.52
CA GLN A 180 14.16 -0.77 16.51
C GLN A 180 12.88 -1.52 16.11
N GLY A 181 11.87 -0.80 15.63
CA GLY A 181 10.61 -1.41 15.16
C GLY A 181 10.80 -2.34 13.97
N ALA A 182 11.76 -2.05 13.08
CA ALA A 182 12.10 -2.88 11.94
C ALA A 182 12.79 -4.19 12.34
N LEU A 183 13.70 -4.16 13.31
CA LEU A 183 14.42 -5.34 13.80
C LEU A 183 13.58 -6.21 14.74
N ASP A 184 12.70 -5.60 15.54
CA ASP A 184 11.80 -6.31 16.45
C ASP A 184 10.33 -6.23 16.01
N ALA A 185 10.08 -6.39 14.72
CA ALA A 185 8.70 -6.45 14.22
C ALA A 185 7.95 -7.64 14.85
N ALA A 186 6.67 -7.44 15.17
CA ALA A 186 5.82 -8.50 15.69
C ALA A 186 5.40 -9.48 14.57
N PRO A 187 4.92 -10.68 14.90
CA PRO A 187 4.28 -11.59 13.94
C PRO A 187 3.09 -10.94 13.19
N PRO A 188 2.74 -11.42 11.98
CA PRO A 188 1.70 -10.82 11.14
C PRO A 188 0.30 -10.80 11.79
N GLU A 189 0.04 -11.66 12.76
CA GLU A 189 -1.19 -11.73 13.55
C GLU A 189 -1.46 -10.44 14.33
N TYR A 190 -0.44 -9.64 14.63
CA TYR A 190 -0.62 -8.34 15.29
C TYR A 190 -1.16 -7.26 14.35
N VAL A 191 -1.01 -7.43 13.04
CA VAL A 191 -1.50 -6.49 12.03
C VAL A 191 -2.85 -6.92 11.45
N ALA A 192 -3.10 -8.24 11.37
CA ALA A 192 -4.32 -8.80 10.81
C ALA A 192 -5.64 -8.21 11.36
N PRO A 193 -5.77 -7.88 12.67
CA PRO A 193 -6.98 -7.24 13.21
C PRO A 193 -7.28 -5.88 12.57
N THR A 194 -6.27 -5.11 12.16
CA THR A 194 -6.47 -3.81 11.49
C THR A 194 -7.05 -4.00 10.09
N TYR A 195 -6.56 -4.99 9.33
CA TYR A 195 -7.16 -5.37 8.04
C TYR A 195 -8.61 -5.83 8.23
N ALA A 196 -8.86 -6.70 9.22
CA ALA A 196 -10.20 -7.21 9.51
C ALA A 196 -11.17 -6.08 9.91
N TYR A 197 -10.74 -5.16 10.77
CA TYR A 197 -11.52 -3.97 11.15
C TYR A 197 -11.91 -3.15 9.92
N LEU A 198 -10.94 -2.77 9.08
CA LEU A 198 -11.19 -1.93 7.91
C LEU A 198 -12.08 -2.63 6.86
N ALA A 199 -12.02 -3.95 6.77
CA ALA A 199 -12.88 -4.75 5.91
C ALA A 199 -14.31 -4.93 6.47
N SER A 200 -14.50 -4.82 7.78
CA SER A 200 -15.78 -5.09 8.46
C SER A 200 -16.75 -3.89 8.48
N ASP A 201 -17.99 -4.16 8.89
CA ASP A 201 -19.03 -3.15 9.09
C ASP A 201 -18.73 -2.16 10.24
N LEU A 202 -17.79 -2.49 11.13
CA LEU A 202 -17.33 -1.57 12.17
C LEU A 202 -16.63 -0.33 11.57
N ALA A 203 -16.15 -0.43 10.33
CA ALA A 203 -15.47 0.63 9.62
C ALA A 203 -16.35 1.34 8.57
N THR A 204 -17.69 1.24 8.67
CA THR A 204 -18.64 1.86 7.71
C THR A 204 -18.44 3.36 7.49
N GLN A 205 -17.94 4.09 8.49
CA GLN A 205 -17.64 5.53 8.40
C GLN A 205 -16.16 5.83 8.09
N VAL A 206 -15.37 4.80 7.75
CA VAL A 206 -13.92 4.92 7.54
C VAL A 206 -13.58 4.61 6.08
N THR A 207 -13.19 5.65 5.35
CA THR A 207 -12.66 5.57 3.99
C THR A 207 -11.63 6.68 3.73
N GLY A 208 -10.72 6.46 2.79
CA GLY A 208 -9.69 7.43 2.41
C GLY A 208 -8.65 7.65 3.51
N GLN A 209 -8.40 6.63 4.34
CA GLN A 209 -7.46 6.72 5.46
C GLN A 209 -6.25 5.81 5.25
N ILE A 210 -5.11 6.23 5.80
CA ILE A 210 -3.86 5.47 5.79
C ILE A 210 -3.48 5.13 7.23
N PHE A 211 -3.64 3.87 7.60
CA PHE A 211 -3.33 3.36 8.93
C PHE A 211 -1.91 2.81 8.99
N ILE A 212 -1.31 2.85 10.19
CA ILE A 212 -0.12 2.08 10.54
C ILE A 212 -0.55 1.04 11.57
N ALA A 213 -0.08 -0.19 11.42
CA ALA A 213 -0.30 -1.23 12.41
C ALA A 213 0.97 -2.08 12.55
N ALA A 214 1.53 -2.13 13.75
CA ALA A 214 2.78 -2.84 14.05
C ALA A 214 2.82 -3.26 15.51
N GLY A 215 2.84 -4.56 15.79
CA GLY A 215 2.76 -5.06 17.17
C GLY A 215 1.51 -4.54 17.89
N GLY A 216 1.68 -3.90 19.06
CA GLY A 216 0.59 -3.28 19.80
C GLY A 216 0.22 -1.85 19.36
N PHE A 217 0.91 -1.30 18.37
CA PHE A 217 0.69 0.07 17.90
C PHE A 217 -0.29 0.10 16.72
N VAL A 218 -1.30 0.97 16.82
CA VAL A 218 -2.19 1.36 15.71
C VAL A 218 -2.21 2.88 15.62
N GLY A 219 -1.84 3.40 14.46
CA GLY A 219 -1.79 4.83 14.17
C GLY A 219 -2.44 5.17 12.83
N ARG A 220 -2.50 6.45 12.50
CA ARG A 220 -3.03 6.95 11.22
C ARG A 220 -2.20 8.11 10.74
N PHE A 221 -1.88 8.14 9.45
CA PHE A 221 -1.32 9.33 8.81
C PHE A 221 -2.45 10.31 8.51
N GLU A 222 -2.28 11.57 8.92
CA GLU A 222 -3.17 12.62 8.48
C GLU A 222 -2.96 12.92 7.00
N ARG A 223 -4.01 13.44 6.36
CA ARG A 223 -3.90 13.95 5.00
C ARG A 223 -2.83 15.04 4.96
N GLN A 224 -1.93 14.98 3.99
CA GLN A 224 -0.97 16.05 3.76
C GLN A 224 -1.73 17.33 3.39
N THR A 225 -1.67 18.32 4.28
CA THR A 225 -2.25 19.65 4.07
C THR A 225 -1.13 20.67 3.90
N PRO A 226 -1.20 21.57 2.91
CA PRO A 226 -0.20 22.61 2.75
C PRO A 226 -0.15 23.49 4.00
N SER A 227 1.06 23.79 4.46
CA SER A 227 1.28 24.85 5.44
C SER A 227 1.43 26.17 4.70
N LEU A 228 0.85 27.24 5.24
CA LEU A 228 0.97 28.56 4.64
C LEU A 228 2.41 29.06 4.81
N VAL A 229 3.10 29.27 3.69
CA VAL A 229 4.42 29.91 3.65
C VAL A 229 4.28 31.41 3.40
N ALA A 230 3.55 31.78 2.35
CA ALA A 230 3.22 33.17 2.01
C ALA A 230 1.95 33.23 1.16
N TYR A 231 1.31 34.39 1.11
CA TYR A 231 0.15 34.65 0.25
C TYR A 231 0.27 36.04 -0.38
N ARG A 232 -0.07 36.14 -1.65
CA ARG A 232 -0.11 37.38 -2.46
C ARG A 232 -1.31 37.29 -3.39
N GLY A 233 -2.10 38.35 -3.46
CA GLY A 233 -3.26 38.42 -4.36
C GLY A 233 -2.83 38.58 -5.81
N HIS A 234 -3.26 37.69 -6.70
CA HIS A 234 -2.88 37.74 -8.12
C HIS A 234 -3.64 38.79 -8.95
N ASP A 235 -4.70 39.37 -8.39
CA ASP A 235 -5.52 40.39 -9.07
C ASP A 235 -4.83 41.77 -9.06
N ASP A 236 -4.13 42.10 -7.98
CA ASP A 236 -3.56 43.44 -7.73
C ASP A 236 -2.03 43.46 -7.61
N GLU A 237 -1.38 42.30 -7.49
CA GLU A 237 0.08 42.19 -7.33
C GLU A 237 0.72 41.31 -8.42
N PRO A 238 1.93 41.65 -8.90
CA PRO A 238 2.64 40.80 -9.85
C PRO A 238 3.09 39.47 -9.22
N PRO A 239 3.38 38.43 -10.02
CA PRO A 239 3.94 37.18 -9.52
C PRO A 239 5.17 37.42 -8.62
N TRP A 240 5.37 36.55 -7.64
CA TRP A 240 6.56 36.59 -6.79
C TRP A 240 7.85 36.51 -7.60
N THR A 241 8.84 37.34 -7.25
CA THR A 241 10.21 37.11 -7.73
C THR A 241 10.86 35.96 -6.96
N VAL A 242 11.93 35.39 -7.54
CA VAL A 242 12.70 34.32 -6.89
C VAL A 242 13.27 34.78 -5.54
N GLU A 243 13.72 36.03 -5.46
CA GLU A 243 14.28 36.64 -4.25
C GLU A 243 13.21 36.83 -3.16
N GLU A 244 12.01 37.25 -3.55
CA GLU A 244 10.90 37.40 -2.60
C GLU A 244 10.49 36.06 -2.01
N ILE A 245 10.37 35.00 -2.83
CA ILE A 245 10.10 33.64 -2.34
C ILE A 245 11.22 33.18 -1.41
N ALA A 246 12.48 33.39 -1.80
CA ALA A 246 13.63 33.00 -0.98
C ALA A 246 13.65 33.71 0.40
N ALA A 247 13.03 34.89 0.52
CA ALA A 247 12.86 35.58 1.80
C ALA A 247 11.76 34.98 2.69
N GLN A 248 10.79 34.25 2.13
CA GLN A 248 9.67 33.63 2.87
C GLN A 248 10.00 32.22 3.41
N VAL A 249 10.97 31.52 2.80
CA VAL A 249 11.23 30.08 3.05
C VAL A 249 12.40 29.84 4.02
N ARG A 250 12.92 30.88 4.71
CA ARG A 250 14.06 30.75 5.64
C ARG A 250 13.67 30.22 7.02
#